data_AF-A0A1Q7SZY5-F1
#
_entry.id   AF-A0A1Q7SZY5-F1
#
_cell.length_a   1.000
_cell.length_b   1.000
_cell.length_c   1.000
_cell.angle_alpha   90.00
_cell.angle_beta   90.00
_cell.angle_gamma   90.00
#
_symmetry.space_group_name_H-M   'P 1'
#
loop_
_entity.id
_entity.type
_entity.pdbx_description
1 polymer ?
#
loop_
_entity_poly.entity_id
_entity_poly.type
_entity_poly.pdbx_seq_one_letter_code
_entity_poly.pdbx_strand_id
1 'polypeptide(L)' 'MWRLSFSPLRFAELRNLLRAVSERVLAAQLRGLEKDGVIRRTVVRSSPPKVTYSLEPFRPNIDPAPRRPMRLGL' A
#
# COMPACT_ATOMS: atom_id res chain seq x y z
N MET A 1 -3.75 -16.69 -0.23
CA MET A 1 -4.31 -15.43 -0.79
C MET A 1 -4.27 -14.34 0.28
N TRP A 2 -3.62 -13.22 0.01
CA TRP A 2 -3.52 -12.07 0.93
C TRP A 2 -4.68 -11.11 0.67
N ARG A 3 -5.54 -10.84 1.68
CA ARG A 3 -6.61 -9.82 1.59
C ARG A 3 -6.20 -8.60 2.42
N LEU A 4 -5.39 -7.72 1.86
CA LEU A 4 -5.28 -6.34 2.38
C LEU A 4 -6.45 -5.54 1.79
N SER A 5 -7.27 -4.94 2.64
CA SER A 5 -8.31 -4.01 2.23
C SER A 5 -7.69 -2.62 2.01
N PHE A 6 -8.28 -1.82 1.11
CA PHE A 6 -7.82 -0.46 0.75
C PHE A 6 -7.81 0.57 1.90
N SER A 7 -8.14 0.17 3.13
CA SER A 7 -8.21 1.04 4.31
C SER A 7 -6.96 0.88 5.18
N PRO A 8 -6.42 1.95 5.80
CA PRO A 8 -5.29 1.88 6.72
C PRO A 8 -5.57 0.96 7.91
N LEU A 9 -4.90 -0.19 7.97
CA LEU A 9 -5.05 -1.17 9.05
C LEU A 9 -3.87 -1.10 10.01
N ARG A 10 -4.14 -1.34 11.31
CA ARG A 10 -3.08 -1.47 12.31
C ARG A 10 -2.46 -2.86 12.24
N PHE A 11 -1.26 -3.00 12.80
CA PHE A 11 -0.59 -4.30 12.91
C PHE A 11 -1.48 -5.35 13.62
N ALA A 12 -2.16 -4.95 14.70
CA ALA A 12 -3.08 -5.83 15.42
C ALA A 12 -4.27 -6.29 14.57
N GLU A 13 -4.84 -5.40 13.76
CA GLU A 13 -5.94 -5.72 12.84
C GLU A 13 -5.47 -6.68 11.73
N LEU A 14 -4.29 -6.42 11.15
CA LEU A 14 -3.67 -7.31 10.18
C LEU A 14 -3.39 -8.69 10.78
N ARG A 15 -2.93 -8.76 12.03
CA ARG A 15 -2.74 -10.02 12.75
C ARG A 15 -4.05 -10.74 13.01
N ASN A 16 -5.13 -10.00 13.29
CA ASN A 16 -6.45 -10.57 13.53
C ASN A 16 -7.11 -11.07 12.21
N LEU A 17 -6.84 -10.41 11.10
CA LEU A 17 -7.24 -10.89 9.75
C LEU A 17 -6.41 -12.10 9.33
N LEU A 18 -5.14 -12.14 9.73
CA LEU A 18 -4.18 -13.18 9.38
C LEU A 18 -3.86 -14.06 10.60
N ARG A 19 -4.89 -14.55 11.30
CA ARG A 19 -4.76 -15.41 12.51
C ARG A 19 -3.89 -16.66 12.30
N ALA A 20 -3.66 -17.07 11.05
CA ALA A 20 -2.81 -18.19 10.68
C ALA A 20 -1.30 -17.84 10.59
N VAL A 21 -0.92 -16.57 10.69
CA VAL A 21 0.46 -16.11 10.45
C VAL A 21 1.08 -15.61 11.75
N SER A 22 2.20 -16.22 12.14
CA SER A 22 2.97 -15.80 13.31
C SER A 22 3.48 -14.36 13.18
N GLU A 23 3.63 -13.66 14.31
CA GLU A 23 4.00 -12.25 14.34
C GLU A 23 5.30 -11.93 13.59
N ARG A 24 6.31 -12.81 13.71
CA ARG A 24 7.58 -12.69 12.99
C ARG A 24 7.41 -12.78 11.48
N VAL A 25 6.55 -13.71 11.02
CA VAL A 25 6.27 -13.92 9.60
C VAL A 25 5.50 -12.72 9.08
N LEU A 26 4.46 -12.27 9.78
CA LEU A 26 3.69 -11.09 9.40
C LEU A 26 4.59 -9.85 9.27
N ALA A 27 5.47 -9.62 10.24
CA ALA A 27 6.43 -8.52 10.18
C ALA A 27 7.42 -8.67 9.00
N ALA A 28 7.87 -9.89 8.68
CA ALA A 28 8.74 -10.13 7.52
C ALA A 28 8.01 -9.85 6.21
N GLN A 29 6.75 -10.27 6.07
CA GLN A 29 5.96 -10.03 4.86
C GLN A 29 5.62 -8.54 4.70
N LEU A 30 5.24 -7.85 5.78
CA LEU A 30 5.02 -6.40 5.74
C LEU A 30 6.28 -5.64 5.32
N ARG A 31 7.45 -6.01 5.84
CA ARG A 31 8.72 -5.42 5.40
C ARG A 31 9.04 -5.70 3.93
N GLY A 32 8.72 -6.90 3.45
CA GLY A 32 8.85 -7.25 2.03
C GLY A 32 7.95 -6.37 1.16
N LEU A 33 6.67 -6.29 1.49
CA LEU A 33 5.70 -5.46 0.78
C LEU A 33 6.03 -3.96 0.85
N GLU A 34 6.59 -3.47 1.97
CA GLU A 34 7.04 -2.09 2.10
C GLU A 34 8.25 -1.83 1.20
N LYS A 35 9.20 -2.77 1.14
CA LYS A 35 10.37 -2.70 0.26
C LYS A 35 9.98 -2.76 -1.23
N ASP A 36 8.97 -3.55 -1.55
CA ASP A 36 8.42 -3.66 -2.91
C ASP A 36 7.52 -2.48 -3.29
N GLY A 37 7.28 -1.53 -2.38
CA GLY A 37 6.42 -0.35 -2.62
C GLY A 37 4.93 -0.69 -2.71
N VAL A 38 4.52 -1.88 -2.26
CA VAL A 38 3.13 -2.35 -2.30
C VAL A 38 2.34 -1.80 -1.12
N ILE A 39 2.98 -1.58 0.04
CA ILE A 39 2.35 -0.98 1.21
C ILE A 39 3.12 0.25 1.69
N ARG A 40 2.39 1.19 2.28
CA ARG A 40 2.94 2.38 2.92
C ARG A 40 2.69 2.35 4.41
N ARG A 41 3.76 2.53 5.18
CA ARG A 41 3.70 2.74 6.63
C ARG A 41 3.47 4.22 6.92
N THR A 42 2.36 4.54 7.58
CA THR A 42 2.03 5.89 8.03
C THR A 42 2.02 5.95 9.55
N VAL A 43 2.82 6.86 10.11
CA VAL A 43 2.80 7.16 11.55
C VAL A 43 1.86 8.33 11.76
N VAL A 44 0.69 8.04 12.32
CA VAL A 44 -0.30 9.05 12.70
C VAL A 44 0.07 9.56 14.09
N ARG A 45 0.47 10.83 14.14
CA ARG A 45 0.69 11.57 15.39
C ARG A 45 -0.67 11.76 16.07
N SER A 46 -1.05 10.81 16.92
CA SER A 46 -2.18 10.90 17.85
C SER A 46 -1.65 10.61 19.24
N SER A 47 -2.41 10.92 20.29
CA SER A 47 -2.07 10.52 21.66
C SER A 47 -2.95 9.34 22.04
N PRO A 48 -2.43 8.09 22.11
CA PRO A 48 -1.06 7.61 21.81
C PRO A 48 -0.75 7.47 20.30
N PRO A 49 0.53 7.49 19.89
CA PRO A 49 0.90 7.45 18.47
C PRO A 49 0.48 6.14 17.83
N LYS A 50 -0.09 6.23 16.61
CA LYS A 50 -0.67 5.09 15.90
C LYS A 50 0.13 4.85 14.62
N VAL A 51 0.50 3.59 14.40
CA VAL A 51 1.13 3.16 13.15
C VAL A 51 0.09 2.39 12.35
N THR A 52 -0.15 2.82 11.12
CA THR A 52 -1.06 2.18 10.18
C THR A 52 -0.34 1.79 8.91
N TYR A 53 -0.73 0.66 8.34
CA TYR A 53 -0.25 0.15 7.07
C TYR A 53 -1.41 0.20 6.07
N SER A 54 -1.17 0.83 4.93
CA SER A 54 -2.13 0.88 3.82
C SER A 54 -1.47 0.26 2.59
N LEU A 55 -2.26 -0.32 1.69
CA LEU A 55 -1.78 -0.54 0.33
C LEU A 55 -1.41 0.81 -0.29
N GLU A 56 -0.24 0.87 -0.93
CA GLU A 56 0.07 1.99 -1.81
C GLU A 56 -1.05 2.04 -2.85
N PRO A 57 -1.73 3.17 -3.06
CA PRO A 57 -2.68 3.28 -4.14
C PRO A 57 -1.89 2.98 -5.40
N PHE A 58 -2.18 1.84 -6.05
CA PHE A 58 -1.68 1.54 -7.38
C PHE A 58 -2.14 2.72 -8.24
N ARG A 59 -1.28 3.71 -8.42
CA ARG A 59 -1.47 4.72 -9.45
C ARG A 59 -1.27 3.91 -10.71
N PRO A 60 -2.31 3.68 -11.53
CA PRO A 60 -2.03 3.21 -12.89
C PRO A 60 -0.99 4.19 -13.43
N ASN A 61 0.14 3.66 -13.88
CA ASN A 61 1.18 4.43 -14.54
C ASN A 61 0.49 5.11 -15.73
N ILE A 62 -0.03 6.32 -15.51
CA ILE A 62 -0.42 7.21 -16.59
C ILE A 62 0.93 7.66 -17.13
N ASP A 63 1.45 6.86 -18.03
CA ASP A 63 2.38 7.33 -19.03
C ASP A 63 1.68 8.55 -19.67
N PRO A 64 2.15 9.79 -19.46
CA PRO A 64 1.59 10.91 -20.16
C PRO A 64 2.05 10.76 -21.60
N ALA A 65 1.34 9.95 -22.38
CA ALA A 65 1.56 9.82 -23.80
C ALA A 65 1.66 11.25 -24.38
N PRO A 66 2.76 11.62 -25.04
CA PRO A 66 2.93 12.97 -25.53
C PRO A 66 1.80 13.24 -26.52
N ARG A 67 0.94 14.21 -26.20
CA ARG A 67 -0.11 14.69 -27.10
C ARG A 67 0.59 15.19 -28.37
N ARG A 68 0.63 14.36 -29.41
CA ARG A 68 0.99 14.79 -30.76
C ARG A 68 -0.09 15.78 -31.23
N PRO A 69 0.26 17.03 -31.58
CA PRO A 69 -0.70 17.90 -32.22
C PRO A 69 -1.02 17.37 -33.62
N MET A 70 -2.30 17.17 -33.88
CA MET A 70 -2.84 16.79 -35.18
C MET A 70 -2.76 18.01 -36.11
N ARG A 71 -1.75 18.06 -36.99
CA ARG A 71 -1.78 18.95 -38.17
C ARG A 71 -2.61 18.25 -39.25
N LEU A 72 -3.88 18.62 -39.34
CA LEU A 72 -4.69 18.36 -40.52
C LEU A 72 -4.13 19.20 -41.66
N GLY A 73 -3.84 18.55 -42.79
CA GLY A 73 -3.42 19.23 -44.01
C GLY A 73 -4.52 20.17 -44.50
N LEU A 74 -4.08 21.34 -44.96
CA LEU A 74 -4.75 22.13 -45.99
C LEU A 74 -3.70 22.39 -47.06
#